data_AF-A0A8J1JC70-F1
#
_entry.id   AF-A0A8J1JC70-F1
#
_cell.length_a   1.000
_cell.length_b   1.000
_cell.length_c   1.000
_cell.angle_alpha   90.00
_cell.angle_beta   90.00
_cell.angle_gamma   90.00
#
_symmetry.space_group_name_H-M   'P 1'
#
loop_
_entity.id
_entity.type
_entity.pdbx_description
1 polymer ?
#
loop_
_entity_poly.entity_id
_entity_poly.type
_entity_poly.pdbx_seq_one_letter_code
_entity_poly.pdbx_strand_id
1 'polypeptide(L)' 'RDFIEQHYVELKKANPEFPILIRECSGVQPKLWARYDFGKETNVSLNNLNVDQVARALESVVTRKP' A
#
# COMPACT_ATOMS: atom_id res chain seq x y z
N ARG A 1 5.47 2.72 9.89
CA ARG A 1 5.63 1.27 10.13
C ARG A 1 4.37 0.71 10.77
N ASP A 2 3.82 1.43 11.75
CA ASP A 2 2.61 1.12 12.52
C ASP A 2 1.43 0.58 11.67
N PHE A 3 1.15 1.17 10.51
CA PHE A 3 0.10 0.69 9.60
C PHE A 3 0.27 -0.78 9.21
N ILE A 4 1.50 -1.20 8.90
CA ILE A 4 1.80 -2.58 8.52
C ILE A 4 1.63 -3.51 9.73
N GLU A 5 2.14 -3.11 10.89
CA GLU A 5 2.05 -3.92 12.12
C GLU A 5 0.59 -4.14 12.56
N GLN A 6 -0.26 -3.13 12.41
CA GLN A 6 -1.66 -3.18 12.83
C GLN A 6 -2.58 -3.84 11.80
N HIS A 7 -2.42 -3.55 10.51
CA HIS A 7 -3.43 -3.89 9.50
C HIS A 7 -3.01 -4.96 8.49
N TYR A 8 -1.73 -5.29 8.36
CA TYR A 8 -1.25 -6.19 7.29
C TYR A 8 -1.86 -7.59 7.38
N VAL A 9 -1.97 -8.14 8.58
CA VAL A 9 -2.50 -9.51 8.78
C VAL A 9 -3.95 -9.60 8.32
N GLU A 10 -4.76 -8.61 8.67
CA GLU A 10 -6.17 -8.55 8.27
C GLU A 10 -6.31 -8.34 6.76
N LEU A 11 -5.54 -7.42 6.18
CA LEU A 11 -5.49 -7.18 4.73
C LEU A 11 -5.14 -8.44 3.94
N LYS A 12 -4.16 -9.22 4.41
CA LYS A 12 -3.74 -10.45 3.73
C LYS A 12 -4.76 -11.59 3.90
N LYS A 13 -5.42 -11.68 5.06
CA LYS A 13 -6.51 -12.64 5.28
C LYS A 13 -7.73 -12.33 4.41
N ALA A 14 -8.07 -11.06 4.25
CA ALA A 14 -9.17 -10.62 3.39
C ALA A 14 -8.87 -10.85 1.89
N ASN A 15 -7.59 -10.82 1.49
CA ASN A 15 -7.17 -10.95 0.09
C ASN A 15 -6.06 -12.02 -0.05
N PRO A 16 -6.39 -13.31 0.09
CA PRO A 16 -5.39 -14.38 0.13
C PRO A 16 -4.64 -14.53 -1.22
N GLU A 17 -5.35 -14.43 -2.34
CA GLU A 17 -4.79 -14.55 -3.69
C GLU A 17 -4.08 -13.29 -4.16
N PHE A 18 -4.33 -12.14 -3.52
CA PHE A 18 -3.71 -10.88 -3.92
C PHE A 18 -2.25 -10.80 -3.41
N PRO A 19 -1.26 -10.57 -4.28
CA PRO A 19 0.13 -10.44 -3.88
C PRO A 19 0.38 -9.07 -3.22
N ILE A 20 0.53 -9.06 -1.90
CA ILE A 20 0.94 -7.88 -1.12
C ILE A 20 2.42 -8.03 -0.78
N LEU A 21 3.26 -7.13 -1.30
CA LEU A 21 4.71 -7.15 -1.12
C LEU A 21 5.15 -6.02 -0.17
N ILE A 22 5.82 -6.39 0.91
CA ILE A 22 6.46 -5.43 1.83
C ILE A 22 7.97 -5.50 1.61
N ARG A 23 8.58 -4.36 1.32
CA ARG A 23 10.03 -4.22 1.12
C ARG A 23 10.53 -3.16 2.09
N GLU A 24 11.14 -3.62 3.18
CA GLU A 24 11.78 -2.71 4.14
C GLU A 24 13.17 -2.31 3.63
N CYS A 25 13.46 -1.02 3.63
CA CYS A 25 14.78 -0.48 3.31
C CYS A 25 15.08 0.70 4.25
N SER A 26 16.35 0.85 4.62
CA SER A 26 16.83 1.97 5.44
C SER A 26 17.14 3.19 4.57
N GLY A 27 16.83 4.40 5.05
CA GLY A 27 17.17 5.65 4.36
C GLY A 27 16.29 5.99 3.15
N VAL A 28 15.20 5.26 2.92
CA VAL A 28 14.24 5.54 1.83
C VAL A 28 12.97 6.17 2.37
N GLN A 29 12.32 7.01 1.56
CA GLN A 29 11.01 7.53 1.87
C GLN A 29 9.94 6.45 1.67
N PRO A 30 8.95 6.34 2.58
CA PRO A 30 7.88 5.36 2.46
C PRO A 30 7.03 5.67 1.22
N LYS A 31 6.84 4.66 0.36
CA LYS A 31 6.05 4.76 -0.88
C LYS A 31 5.14 3.55 -1.03
N LEU A 32 3.92 3.80 -1.47
CA LEU A 32 2.98 2.78 -1.92
C LEU A 32 3.11 2.60 -3.42
N TRP A 33 3.17 1.35 -3.86
CA TRP A 33 3.16 0.98 -5.28
C TRP A 33 1.94 0.11 -5.55
N ALA A 34 1.19 0.45 -6.58
CA ALA A 34 0.11 -0.38 -7.08
C ALA A 34 0.30 -0.65 -8.57
N ARG A 35 0.17 -1.92 -8.92
CA ARG A 35 0.22 -2.44 -10.28
C ARG A 35 -1.19 -2.89 -10.67
N TYR A 36 -1.68 -2.37 -11.78
CA TYR A 36 -2.94 -2.76 -12.39
C TYR A 36 -2.69 -3.68 -13.58
N ASP A 37 -3.79 -4.10 -14.21
CA ASP A 37 -3.74 -4.87 -15.44
C ASP A 37 -2.94 -4.14 -16.54
N PHE A 38 -2.47 -4.93 -17.50
CA PHE A 38 -1.63 -4.46 -18.61
C PHE A 38 -0.31 -3.80 -18.16
N GLY A 39 0.15 -4.11 -16.95
CA GLY A 39 1.44 -3.63 -16.44
C GLY A 39 1.48 -2.13 -16.11
N LYS A 40 0.32 -1.47 -15.98
CA LYS A 40 0.27 -0.08 -15.52
C LYS A 40 0.63 0.00 -14.05
N GLU A 41 1.53 0.90 -13.67
CA GLU A 41 1.95 1.11 -12.28
C GLU A 41 1.74 2.55 -11.84
N THR A 42 1.33 2.74 -10.60
CA THR A 42 1.30 4.05 -9.94
C THR A 42 2.01 3.98 -8.60
N ASN A 43 2.65 5.08 -8.23
CA ASN A 43 3.28 5.23 -6.93
C ASN A 43 2.71 6.44 -6.20
N VAL A 44 2.60 6.33 -4.88
CA VAL A 44 2.13 7.40 -3.99
C VAL A 44 3.12 7.52 -2.83
N SER A 45 3.56 8.75 -2.56
CA SER A 45 4.40 9.03 -1.40
C SER A 45 3.55 8.94 -0.13
N LEU A 46 4.03 8.18 0.86
CA LEU A 46 3.40 8.06 2.17
C LEU A 46 4.15 8.88 3.24
N ASN A 47 4.99 9.82 2.81
CA ASN A 47 5.81 10.60 3.73
C ASN A 47 4.94 11.48 4.64
N ASN A 48 5.23 11.50 5.94
CA ASN A 48 4.50 12.26 6.97
C ASN A 48 2.99 11.97 7.05
N LEU A 49 2.52 10.83 6.52
CA LEU A 49 1.13 10.41 6.67
C LEU A 49 0.93 9.61 7.95
N ASN A 50 -0.18 9.83 8.64
CA ASN A 50 -0.62 8.99 9.75
C ASN A 50 -1.28 7.70 9.23
N VAL A 51 -1.59 6.77 10.14
CA VAL A 51 -2.16 5.45 9.82
C VAL A 51 -3.47 5.58 9.01
N ASP A 52 -4.38 6.47 9.44
CA ASP A 52 -5.65 6.70 8.75
C ASP A 52 -5.48 7.29 7.34
N GLN A 53 -4.53 8.20 7.17
CA GLN A 53 -4.20 8.79 5.88
C GLN A 53 -3.58 7.76 4.92
N VAL A 54 -2.75 6.86 5.45
CA VAL A 54 -2.22 5.73 4.67
C VAL A 54 -3.35 4.80 4.22
N ALA A 55 -4.33 4.51 5.09
CA ALA A 55 -5.50 3.72 4.74
C ALA A 55 -6.31 4.38 3.61
N ARG A 56 -6.57 5.70 3.71
CA ARG A 56 -7.25 6.47 2.65
C ARG A 56 -6.47 6.50 1.34
N ALA A 57 -5.15 6.63 1.40
CA ALA A 57 -4.29 6.57 0.23
C ALA A 57 -4.38 5.21 -0.46
N LEU A 58 -4.40 4.12 0.32
CA LEU A 58 -4.60 2.77 -0.20
C LEU A 58 -5.97 2.61 -0.87
N GLU A 59 -7.06 3.05 -0.22
CA GLU A 59 -8.41 3.02 -0.81
C GLU A 59 -8.49 3.82 -2.12
N SER A 60 -7.87 5.01 -2.16
CA SER A 60 -7.82 5.81 -3.38
C SER A 60 -7.12 5.10 -4.52
N VAL A 61 -6.07 4.32 -4.23
CA VAL A 61 -5.30 3.61 -5.24
C VAL A 61 -6.04 2.35 -5.70
N VAL A 62 -6.73 1.65 -4.79
CA VAL A 62 -7.56 0.48 -5.14
C VAL A 62 -8.79 0.87 -5.97
N THR A 63 -9.43 2.00 -5.64
CA THR A 63 -10.65 2.45 -6.33
C THR A 63 -10.35 3.09 -7.69
N ARG A 64 -9.17 3.69 -7.85
CA ARG A 64 -8.75 4.26 -9.13
C ARG A 64 -8.50 3.15 -10.15
N LYS A 65 -9.51 2.88 -10.99
CA LYS A 65 -9.32 2.16 -12.24
C LYS A 65 -8.63 3.12 -13.24
N PRO A 66 -7.42 2.79 -13.74
CA PRO A 66 -6.68 3.60 -14.72
C PRO A 66 -7.12 3.33 -16.17
#